data_AF-A0A933UM81-F1
#
_entry.id   AF-A0A933UM81-F1
#
_cell.length_a   1.000
_cell.length_b   1.000
_cell.length_c   1.000
_cell.angle_alpha   90.00
_cell.angle_beta   90.00
_cell.angle_gamma   90.00
#
_symmetry.space_group_name_H-M   'P 1'
#
loop_
_entity.id
_entity.type
_entity.pdbx_description
1 polymer ?
#
loop_
_entity_poly.entity_id
_entity_poly.type
_entity_poly.pdbx_seq_one_letter_code
_entity_poly.pdbx_strand_id
1 'polypeptide(L)'
;ALAAGRVGDIALDDLQRPKTFFSSFTQTGCTRVQFFEYKQSTMDFGQGTRTGCLFYEFGCRGPMTHSPCNRILWNRQSSKTRAGHPCTGCTEPGYPHGDLMPGTVFKTAKVSGSVPKEVPTGTDHLTYMAHAAAARIAAPQWSKEDMFVV
;
A
#
# COMPACT_ATOMS: atom_id res chain seq x y z
N ALA A 1 -28.70 0.36 -4.10
CA ALA A 1 -29.14 0.75 -2.74
C ALA A 1 -29.86 2.09 -2.78
N LEU A 2 -29.16 3.20 -3.08
CA LEU A 2 -29.75 4.56 -3.18
C LEU A 2 -30.98 4.62 -4.10
N ALA A 3 -30.83 4.26 -5.37
CA ALA A 3 -31.93 4.29 -6.34
C ALA A 3 -33.09 3.33 -6.02
N ALA A 4 -32.86 2.34 -5.14
CA ALA A 4 -33.85 1.34 -4.77
C ALA A 4 -34.48 1.60 -3.38
N GLY A 5 -34.21 2.74 -2.75
CA GLY A 5 -34.72 3.06 -1.40
C GLY A 5 -34.13 2.21 -0.26
N ARG A 6 -33.05 1.46 -0.52
CA ARG A 6 -32.45 0.51 0.43
C ARG A 6 -31.13 1.02 1.01
N VAL A 7 -31.10 2.27 1.44
CA VAL A 7 -29.88 2.88 2.01
C VAL A 7 -29.54 2.28 3.37
N GLY A 8 -30.55 1.96 4.18
CA GLY A 8 -30.37 1.35 5.51
C GLY A 8 -29.67 -0.02 5.49
N ASP A 9 -29.67 -0.70 4.35
CA ASP A 9 -29.01 -2.00 4.19
C ASP A 9 -27.48 -1.87 4.03
N ILE A 10 -26.97 -0.66 3.80
CA ILE A 10 -25.53 -0.43 3.61
C ILE A 10 -24.83 -0.44 4.97
N ALA A 11 -24.05 -1.47 5.22
CA ALA A 11 -23.17 -1.50 6.39
C ALA A 11 -22.05 -0.45 6.26
N LEU A 12 -21.90 0.39 7.29
CA LEU A 12 -20.89 1.45 7.36
C LEU A 12 -19.79 1.11 8.38
N ASP A 13 -18.58 1.59 8.13
CA ASP A 13 -17.47 1.58 9.09
C ASP A 13 -17.52 2.80 10.03
N ASP A 14 -16.56 2.91 10.94
CA ASP A 14 -16.51 3.97 11.95
C ASP A 14 -16.33 5.38 11.35
N LEU A 15 -15.86 5.46 10.09
CA LEU A 15 -15.73 6.69 9.31
C LEU A 15 -16.95 6.95 8.42
N GLN A 16 -18.05 6.22 8.63
CA GLN A 16 -19.28 6.29 7.83
C GLN A 16 -19.08 5.93 6.35
N ARG A 17 -18.09 5.08 6.04
CA ARG A 17 -17.82 4.60 4.67
C ARG A 17 -18.48 3.24 4.43
N PRO A 18 -18.97 2.92 3.22
CA PRO A 18 -19.51 1.59 2.94
C PRO A 18 -18.47 0.48 3.12
N LYS A 19 -18.72 -0.45 4.05
CA LYS A 19 -17.81 -1.58 4.36
C LYS A 19 -17.51 -2.45 3.13
N THR A 20 -18.43 -2.52 2.18
CA THR A 20 -18.25 -3.23 0.90
C THR A 20 -16.99 -2.76 0.14
N PHE A 21 -16.61 -1.49 0.25
CA PHE A 21 -15.45 -0.94 -0.47
C PHE A 21 -14.23 -0.68 0.44
N PHE A 22 -14.45 -0.37 1.71
CA PHE A 22 -13.42 0.12 2.63
C PHE A 22 -13.03 -0.88 3.73
N SER A 23 -13.43 -2.15 3.62
CA SER A 23 -13.02 -3.21 4.56
C SER A 23 -11.62 -3.79 4.30
N SER A 24 -11.04 -3.54 3.12
CA SER A 24 -9.69 -4.01 2.78
C SER A 24 -8.74 -2.86 2.54
N PHE A 25 -7.45 -3.12 2.74
CA PHE A 25 -6.40 -2.18 2.40
C PHE A 25 -6.10 -2.19 0.90
N THR A 26 -5.54 -1.09 0.42
CA THR A 26 -5.06 -0.95 -0.96
C THR A 26 -4.02 -2.02 -1.29
N GLN A 27 -3.28 -2.50 -0.29
CA GLN A 27 -2.36 -3.62 -0.43
C GLN A 27 -3.06 -4.93 -0.83
N THR A 28 -4.31 -5.14 -0.46
CA THR A 28 -5.08 -6.34 -0.83
C THR A 28 -5.31 -6.36 -2.34
N GLY A 29 -4.75 -7.38 -3.02
CA GLY A 29 -4.77 -7.51 -4.48
C GLY A 29 -3.67 -6.74 -5.21
N CYS A 30 -2.74 -6.11 -4.50
CA CYS A 30 -1.58 -5.45 -5.10
C CYS A 30 -0.65 -6.49 -5.73
N THR A 31 -0.29 -6.31 -7.01
CA THR A 31 0.62 -7.22 -7.73
C THR A 31 2.03 -7.27 -7.12
N ARG A 32 2.40 -6.28 -6.29
CA ARG A 32 3.70 -6.22 -5.57
C ARG A 32 3.65 -6.75 -4.14
N VAL A 33 2.55 -7.39 -3.73
CA VAL A 33 2.39 -7.81 -2.32
C VAL A 33 3.46 -8.81 -1.87
N GLN A 34 3.94 -9.69 -2.77
CA GLN A 34 5.02 -10.61 -2.44
C GLN A 34 6.36 -9.92 -2.21
N PHE A 35 6.68 -8.86 -2.97
CA PHE A 35 7.87 -8.05 -2.70
C PHE A 35 7.76 -7.31 -1.36
N PHE A 36 6.54 -6.86 -1.00
CA PHE A 36 6.32 -6.31 0.33
C PHE A 36 6.57 -7.35 1.42
N GLU A 37 6.09 -8.58 1.22
CA GLU A 37 6.27 -9.69 2.15
C GLU A 37 7.75 -9.94 2.42
N TYR A 38 8.55 -10.15 1.37
CA TYR A 38 10.00 -10.39 1.47
C TYR A 38 10.87 -9.16 1.71
N LYS A 39 10.25 -8.00 1.99
CA LYS A 39 10.91 -6.71 2.23
C LYS A 39 11.87 -6.30 1.10
N GLN A 40 11.52 -6.64 -0.14
CA GLN A 40 12.24 -6.24 -1.34
C GLN A 40 11.72 -4.91 -1.84
N SER A 41 12.61 -3.94 -2.01
CA SER A 41 12.28 -2.63 -2.57
C SER A 41 12.69 -2.54 -4.03
N THR A 42 12.08 -1.61 -4.75
CA THR A 42 12.65 -1.10 -5.99
C THR A 42 13.46 0.15 -5.71
N MET A 43 14.51 0.36 -6.49
CA MET A 43 15.45 1.48 -6.35
C MET A 43 15.11 2.64 -7.29
N ASP A 44 14.35 2.38 -8.35
CA ASP A 44 14.05 3.36 -9.39
C ASP A 44 12.55 3.61 -9.52
N PHE A 45 12.18 4.87 -9.64
CA PHE A 45 10.79 5.27 -9.88
C PHE A 45 10.39 4.91 -11.31
N GLY A 46 9.12 4.55 -11.53
CA GLY A 46 8.59 4.36 -12.88
C GLY A 46 8.99 3.04 -13.57
N GLN A 47 9.66 2.10 -12.89
CA GLN A 47 9.97 0.76 -13.42
C GLN A 47 8.73 -0.10 -13.74
N GLY A 48 7.51 0.42 -13.62
CA GLY A 48 6.29 -0.39 -13.69
C GLY A 48 6.34 -1.52 -12.65
N THR A 49 5.54 -2.56 -12.83
CA THR A 49 5.47 -3.73 -11.93
C THR A 49 6.64 -4.70 -12.07
N ARG A 50 7.82 -4.23 -12.51
CA ARG A 50 8.97 -5.09 -12.80
C ARG A 50 9.79 -5.49 -11.59
N THR A 51 9.93 -4.60 -10.63
CA THR A 51 10.78 -4.87 -9.46
C THR A 51 10.15 -4.33 -8.19
N GLY A 52 10.33 -5.09 -7.12
CA GLY A 52 10.24 -4.65 -5.73
C GLY A 52 8.91 -4.05 -5.28
N CYS A 53 8.87 -3.60 -4.03
CA CYS A 53 7.76 -2.88 -3.42
C CYS A 53 8.02 -1.36 -3.41
N LEU A 54 6.97 -0.56 -3.56
CA LEU A 54 7.04 0.90 -3.46
C LEU A 54 6.97 1.45 -2.03
N PHE A 55 6.78 0.59 -1.03
CA PHE A 55 6.61 1.00 0.38
C PHE A 55 7.92 1.48 1.02
N TYR A 56 9.07 0.90 0.67
CA TYR A 56 10.31 1.12 1.43
C TYR A 56 11.05 2.39 1.04
N GLU A 57 11.09 2.75 -0.24
CA GLU A 57 11.75 3.97 -0.71
C GLU A 57 10.78 5.06 -1.16
N PHE A 58 9.65 4.70 -1.77
CA PHE A 58 8.78 5.64 -2.49
C PHE A 58 7.52 6.10 -1.74
N GLY A 59 7.40 5.80 -0.44
CA GLY A 59 6.32 6.33 0.40
C GLY A 59 4.95 5.71 0.16
N CYS A 60 4.85 4.52 -0.45
CA CYS A 60 3.56 3.90 -0.72
C CYS A 60 2.79 3.62 0.58
N ARG A 61 1.63 4.27 0.78
CA ARG A 61 0.74 4.09 1.95
C ARG A 61 -0.25 2.93 1.79
N GLY A 62 -0.03 2.04 0.82
CA GLY A 62 -0.95 0.95 0.48
C GLY A 62 -1.36 0.04 1.67
N PRO A 63 -0.44 -0.35 2.56
CA PRO A 63 -0.73 -1.13 3.78
C PRO A 63 -1.51 -0.35 4.86
N MET A 64 -1.70 0.95 4.68
CA MET A 64 -2.33 1.85 5.67
C MET A 64 -3.56 2.55 5.10
N THR A 65 -3.98 2.21 3.87
CA THR A 65 -5.05 2.91 3.14
C THR A 65 -6.18 1.97 2.79
N HIS A 66 -7.37 2.13 3.38
CA HIS A 66 -8.56 1.39 3.02
C HIS A 66 -9.05 1.83 1.64
N SER A 67 -9.03 0.93 0.68
CA SER A 67 -9.57 1.19 -0.65
C SER A 67 -9.76 -0.10 -1.44
N PRO A 68 -10.65 -0.09 -2.45
CA PRO A 68 -10.80 -1.19 -3.38
C PRO A 68 -9.85 -1.08 -4.59
N CYS A 69 -8.87 -0.15 -4.58
CA CYS A 69 -8.12 0.24 -5.79
C CYS A 69 -7.37 -0.91 -6.48
N ASN A 70 -7.00 -1.97 -5.76
CA ASN A 70 -6.37 -3.15 -6.33
C ASN A 70 -7.29 -4.37 -6.47
N ARG A 71 -8.55 -4.28 -5.99
CA ARG A 71 -9.57 -5.34 -6.11
C ARG A 71 -10.56 -5.06 -7.25
N ILE A 72 -11.09 -3.85 -7.31
CA ILE A 72 -12.05 -3.43 -8.34
C ILE A 72 -11.34 -2.76 -9.52
N LEU A 73 -10.18 -2.16 -9.26
CA LEU A 73 -9.37 -1.38 -10.21
C LEU A 73 -10.07 -0.10 -10.69
N TRP A 74 -9.25 0.82 -11.21
CA TRP A 74 -9.71 1.98 -11.97
C TRP A 74 -10.08 1.54 -13.38
N ASN A 75 -11.31 1.88 -13.79
CA ASN A 75 -11.91 1.48 -15.06
C ASN A 75 -11.87 -0.04 -15.31
N ARG A 76 -11.76 -0.86 -14.25
CA ARG A 76 -11.55 -2.32 -14.33
C ARG A 76 -10.27 -2.73 -15.09
N GLN A 77 -9.31 -1.82 -15.22
CA GLN A 77 -8.09 -2.05 -16.01
C GLN A 77 -6.83 -1.98 -15.15
N SER A 78 -6.67 -0.94 -14.31
CA SER A 78 -5.40 -0.69 -13.64
C SER A 78 -5.55 -0.02 -12.28
N SER A 79 -4.44 0.23 -11.61
CA SER A 79 -4.36 0.96 -10.33
C SER A 79 -3.06 1.76 -10.28
N LYS A 80 -2.96 2.73 -9.36
CA LYS A 80 -1.72 3.51 -9.18
C LYS A 80 -0.51 2.59 -9.02
N THR A 81 -0.61 1.59 -8.13
CA THR A 81 0.47 0.64 -7.91
C THR A 81 0.75 -0.14 -9.19
N ARG A 82 -0.24 -0.63 -9.93
CA ARG A 82 0.03 -1.31 -11.23
C ARG A 82 0.77 -0.40 -12.23
N ALA A 83 0.51 0.90 -12.20
CA ALA A 83 1.21 1.89 -13.02
C ALA A 83 2.60 2.33 -12.49
N GLY A 84 3.12 1.72 -11.41
CA GLY A 84 4.40 2.14 -10.82
C GLY A 84 4.32 3.37 -9.92
N HIS A 85 3.12 3.87 -9.64
CA HIS A 85 2.91 5.01 -8.76
C HIS A 85 2.55 4.54 -7.33
N PRO A 86 3.20 5.06 -6.28
CA PRO A 86 2.88 4.69 -4.90
C PRO A 86 1.46 5.13 -4.53
N CYS A 87 0.80 4.36 -3.66
CA CYS A 87 -0.43 4.82 -3.02
C CYS A 87 -0.12 6.03 -2.13
N THR A 88 -0.85 7.13 -2.30
CA THR A 88 -0.67 8.35 -1.51
C THR A 88 -1.64 8.45 -0.33
N GLY A 89 -2.50 7.44 -0.11
CA GLY A 89 -3.44 7.42 1.01
C GLY A 89 -4.60 8.40 0.90
N CYS A 90 -5.09 8.68 -0.31
CA CYS A 90 -6.14 9.69 -0.55
C CYS A 90 -7.54 9.33 -0.04
N THR A 91 -7.75 8.12 0.46
CA THR A 91 -9.03 7.66 1.02
C THR A 91 -9.02 7.59 2.55
N GLU A 92 -7.90 7.97 3.18
CA GLU A 92 -7.75 8.01 4.62
C GLU A 92 -7.83 9.45 5.15
N PRO A 93 -8.34 9.63 6.38
CA PRO A 93 -8.23 10.91 7.08
C PRO A 93 -6.78 11.40 7.16
N GLY A 94 -6.61 12.72 7.17
CA GLY A 94 -5.28 13.35 7.19
C GLY A 94 -4.60 13.45 5.82
N TYR A 95 -5.25 12.99 4.74
CA TYR A 95 -4.79 13.33 3.39
C TYR A 95 -5.01 14.84 3.09
N PRO A 96 -4.04 15.54 2.45
CA PRO A 96 -2.73 15.05 2.01
C PRO A 96 -1.75 14.82 3.18
N HIS A 97 -1.05 13.69 3.14
CA HIS A 97 -0.10 13.34 4.19
C HIS A 97 1.17 14.19 4.10
N GLY A 98 1.70 14.61 5.26
CA GLY A 98 2.94 15.38 5.35
C GLY A 98 2.83 16.79 4.75
N ASP A 99 1.62 17.35 4.71
CA ASP A 99 1.28 18.72 4.26
C ASP A 99 1.89 19.10 2.90
N LEU A 100 2.16 18.09 2.06
CA LEU A 100 2.84 18.23 0.77
C LEU A 100 4.20 18.93 0.86
N MET A 101 4.86 18.91 2.03
CA MET A 101 6.19 19.47 2.19
C MET A 101 7.18 18.81 1.21
N PRO A 102 8.18 19.56 0.69
CA PRO A 102 9.18 19.00 -0.20
C PRO A 102 9.83 17.74 0.40
N GLY A 103 9.78 16.64 -0.34
CA GLY A 103 10.33 15.35 0.08
C GLY A 103 9.42 14.44 0.91
N THR A 104 8.13 14.76 1.08
CA THR A 104 7.18 13.89 1.82
C THR A 104 6.29 13.00 0.95
N VAL A 105 6.11 13.34 -0.34
CA VAL A 105 5.14 12.66 -1.22
C VAL A 105 5.65 11.33 -1.79
N PHE A 106 6.92 11.27 -2.21
CA PHE A 106 7.52 10.10 -2.87
C PHE A 106 8.72 9.54 -2.10
N LYS A 107 8.67 9.65 -0.78
CA LYS A 107 9.73 9.16 0.09
C LYS A 107 9.16 8.54 1.34
N THR A 108 9.66 7.36 1.69
CA THR A 108 9.31 6.74 2.97
C THR A 108 10.10 7.42 4.08
N ALA A 109 9.40 8.04 5.04
CA ALA A 109 10.03 8.57 6.22
C ALA A 109 10.59 7.42 7.08
N LYS A 110 11.87 7.48 7.44
CA LYS A 110 12.55 6.46 8.24
C LYS A 110 13.17 7.06 9.50
N VAL A 111 13.03 6.36 10.62
CA VAL A 111 13.78 6.60 11.85
C VAL A 111 15.17 5.99 11.69
N SER A 112 16.21 6.77 12.00
CA SER A 112 17.63 6.38 11.84
C SER A 112 17.97 5.82 10.46
N GLY A 113 17.28 6.27 9.41
CA GLY A 113 17.53 5.88 8.02
C GLY A 113 17.11 4.46 7.61
N SER A 114 16.62 3.63 8.54
CA SER A 114 16.36 2.20 8.26
C SER A 114 14.95 1.73 8.60
N VAL A 115 14.33 2.28 9.64
CA VAL A 115 13.04 1.80 10.16
C VAL A 115 11.92 2.73 9.67
N PRO A 116 10.88 2.24 8.98
CA PRO A 116 9.74 3.08 8.61
C PRO A 116 9.15 3.80 9.82
N LYS A 117 8.97 5.12 9.72
CA LYS A 117 8.35 5.93 10.78
C LYS A 117 6.92 5.46 11.03
N GLU A 118 6.19 5.17 9.96
CA GLU A 118 4.85 4.60 10.00
C GLU A 118 4.89 3.14 9.53
N VAL A 119 4.31 2.25 10.32
CA VAL A 119 4.19 0.82 10.03
C VAL A 119 2.75 0.48 9.61
N PRO A 120 2.52 -0.66 8.93
CA PRO A 120 1.18 -1.08 8.53
C PRO A 120 0.17 -1.05 9.68
N THR A 121 -1.08 -0.68 9.36
CA THR A 121 -2.15 -0.55 10.34
C THR A 121 -2.33 -1.84 11.14
N GLY A 122 -2.40 -1.73 12.47
CA GLY A 122 -2.58 -2.88 13.37
C GLY A 122 -1.29 -3.61 13.75
N THR A 123 -0.11 -3.10 13.36
CA THR A 123 1.20 -3.65 13.76
C THR A 123 1.97 -2.62 14.57
N ASP A 124 2.77 -3.05 15.55
CA ASP A 124 3.74 -2.20 16.25
C ASP A 124 5.15 -2.31 15.63
N HIS A 125 6.03 -1.34 15.90
CA HIS A 125 7.38 -1.32 15.32
C HIS A 125 8.22 -2.55 15.66
N LEU A 126 8.12 -3.10 16.87
CA LEU A 126 8.93 -4.24 17.29
C LEU A 126 8.51 -5.49 16.50
N THR A 127 7.21 -5.78 16.48
CA THR A 127 6.65 -6.91 15.73
C THR A 127 6.94 -6.78 14.24
N TYR A 128 6.78 -5.57 13.68
CA TYR A 128 7.12 -5.29 12.29
C TYR A 128 8.59 -5.58 11.99
N MET A 129 9.50 -5.12 12.84
CA MET A 129 10.94 -5.32 12.65
C MET A 129 11.35 -6.79 12.76
N ALA A 130 10.79 -7.52 13.73
CA ALA A 130 11.03 -8.95 13.88
C ALA A 130 10.57 -9.73 12.63
N HIS A 131 9.35 -9.48 12.16
CA HIS A 131 8.84 -10.08 10.95
C HIS A 131 9.64 -9.65 9.70
N ALA A 132 10.06 -8.38 9.62
CA ALA A 132 10.89 -7.89 8.52
C ALA A 132 12.26 -8.56 8.46
N ALA A 133 12.89 -8.83 9.60
CA ALA A 133 14.13 -9.58 9.65
C ALA A 133 13.93 -11.01 9.13
N ALA A 134 12.93 -11.72 9.65
CA ALA A 134 12.62 -13.09 9.23
C ALA A 134 12.30 -13.17 7.72
N ALA A 135 11.48 -12.25 7.21
CA ALA A 135 11.09 -12.24 5.82
C ALA A 135 12.23 -11.93 4.85
N ARG A 136 13.20 -11.09 5.25
CA ARG A 136 14.43 -10.86 4.46
C ARG A 136 15.31 -12.10 4.39
N ILE A 137 15.43 -12.83 5.51
CA ILE A 137 16.19 -14.09 5.57
C ILE A 137 15.53 -15.16 4.69
N ALA A 138 14.21 -15.26 4.74
CA ALA A 138 13.43 -16.22 3.96
C ALA A 138 13.21 -15.80 2.50
N ALA A 139 13.73 -14.64 2.07
CA ALA A 139 13.46 -14.10 0.74
C ALA A 139 14.04 -15.01 -0.36
N PRO A 140 13.21 -15.53 -1.28
CA PRO A 140 13.70 -16.35 -2.39
C PRO A 140 14.48 -15.49 -3.39
N GLN A 141 15.39 -16.11 -4.16
CA GLN A 141 16.26 -15.37 -5.09
C GLN A 141 15.47 -14.61 -6.16
N TRP A 142 14.40 -15.21 -6.69
CA TRP A 142 13.52 -14.57 -7.69
C TRP A 142 12.93 -13.23 -7.20
N SER A 143 12.82 -13.02 -5.89
CA SER A 143 12.27 -11.77 -5.35
C SER A 143 13.15 -10.54 -5.60
N LYS A 144 14.39 -10.76 -6.06
CA LYS A 144 15.37 -9.73 -6.45
C LYS A 144 15.55 -9.62 -7.97
N GLU A 145 14.98 -10.54 -8.73
CA GLU A 145 15.08 -10.58 -10.19
C GLU A 145 14.04 -9.65 -10.82
N ASP A 146 14.30 -9.21 -12.05
CA ASP A 146 13.31 -8.45 -12.84
C ASP A 146 12.18 -9.39 -13.25
N MET A 147 10.97 -9.09 -12.77
CA MET A 147 9.77 -9.88 -13.01
C MET A 147 8.59 -8.97 -13.25
N PHE A 148 8.05 -9.04 -14.47
CA PHE A 148 6.86 -8.28 -14.83
C PHE A 148 5.60 -8.86 -14.16
N VAL A 149 5.13 -8.24 -13.06
CA VAL A 149 3.88 -8.63 -12.38
C VAL A 149 2.71 -7.74 -12.79
N VAL A 150 2.12 -7.99 -13.97
CA VAL A 150 0.85 -7.37 -14.40
C VAL A 150 -0.30 -8.34 -14.28
#